data_AF-A0A8W4F6M7-F1
#
_entry.id   AF-A0A8W4F6M7-F1
#
_cell.length_a   1.000
_cell.length_b   1.000
_cell.length_c   1.000
_cell.angle_alpha   90.00
_cell.angle_beta   90.00
_cell.angle_gamma   90.00
#
_symmetry.space_group_name_H-M   'P 1'
#
loop_
_entity.id
_entity.type
_entity.pdbx_description
1 polymer ?
#
loop_
_entity_poly.entity_id
_entity_poly.type
_entity_poly.pdbx_seq_one_letter_code
_entity_poly.pdbx_strand_id
1 'polypeptide(L)'
;MVSVEGLTKLVDPSQLTEEFDGSLDYNHEEWIELRLSLEEFFNSAVHLLSRLEDLQEMLARKEFPVDVEGSRRLIDEHTQLKKKVLKAPVEELDREGQRLLQCIRCSDGFSGRNCIPGSADFQSLVPKITSLLDKLHSTRQHLHQMWHVRKLKLDQCFQLRLFEQDAEKVGGLQANFSGPGEGAYMSFQGE
;
A
#
# COMPACT_ATOMS: atom_id res chain seq x y z
N MET A 1 -11.09 29.51 -44.69
CA MET A 1 -11.50 29.92 -43.33
C MET A 1 -12.97 29.60 -43.19
N VAL A 2 -13.36 28.87 -42.15
CA VAL A 2 -14.78 28.55 -41.87
C VAL A 2 -15.38 29.79 -41.18
N SER A 3 -16.54 30.28 -41.65
CA SER A 3 -17.25 31.36 -40.95
C SER A 3 -17.95 30.81 -39.70
N VAL A 4 -18.23 31.65 -38.72
CA VAL A 4 -18.95 31.27 -37.49
C VAL A 4 -20.32 30.63 -37.84
N GLU A 5 -21.01 31.13 -38.88
CA GLU A 5 -22.27 30.54 -39.34
C GLU A 5 -22.12 29.15 -40.01
N GLY A 6 -20.90 28.77 -40.38
CA GLY A 6 -20.57 27.44 -40.90
C GLY A 6 -20.19 26.43 -39.83
N LEU A 7 -19.91 26.87 -38.60
CA LEU A 7 -19.39 26.03 -37.51
C LEU A 7 -20.43 25.03 -37.01
N THR A 8 -21.69 25.47 -36.88
CA THR A 8 -22.84 24.65 -36.47
C THR A 8 -23.20 23.54 -37.47
N LYS A 9 -22.66 23.60 -38.70
CA LYS A 9 -22.80 22.53 -39.71
C LYS A 9 -21.78 21.41 -39.52
N LEU A 10 -20.73 21.64 -38.72
CA LEU A 10 -19.60 20.73 -38.52
C LEU A 10 -19.49 20.25 -37.07
N VAL A 11 -19.95 21.06 -36.12
CA VAL A 11 -19.88 20.81 -34.67
C VAL A 11 -21.28 20.95 -34.10
N ASP A 12 -21.66 20.01 -33.23
CA ASP A 12 -22.94 20.07 -32.53
C ASP A 12 -23.01 21.36 -31.67
N PRO A 13 -24.07 22.17 -31.76
CA PRO A 13 -24.21 23.39 -30.96
C PRO A 13 -24.10 23.17 -29.45
N SER A 14 -24.38 21.97 -28.95
CA SER A 14 -24.19 21.62 -27.53
C SER A 14 -22.73 21.56 -27.10
N GLN A 15 -21.78 21.51 -28.03
CA GLN A 15 -20.34 21.52 -27.78
C GLN A 15 -19.70 22.91 -27.99
N LEU A 16 -20.51 23.89 -28.38
CA LEU A 16 -20.07 25.25 -28.63
C LEU A 16 -20.49 26.16 -27.47
N THR A 17 -19.62 27.07 -27.07
CA THR A 17 -19.92 28.13 -26.10
C THR A 17 -20.83 29.20 -26.72
N GLU A 18 -21.48 30.01 -25.89
CA GLU A 18 -22.43 31.05 -26.34
C GLU A 18 -21.83 32.02 -27.36
N GLU A 19 -20.54 32.34 -27.24
CA GLU A 19 -19.79 33.18 -28.20
C GLU A 19 -19.71 32.61 -29.63
N PHE A 20 -20.05 31.33 -29.82
CA PHE A 20 -20.09 30.63 -31.11
C PHE A 20 -21.48 30.12 -31.48
N ASP A 21 -22.55 30.77 -31.00
CA ASP A 21 -23.96 30.35 -31.18
C ASP A 21 -24.26 28.93 -30.64
N GLY A 22 -23.59 28.54 -29.55
CA GLY A 22 -23.77 27.26 -28.90
C GLY A 22 -24.53 27.31 -27.57
N SER A 23 -24.74 26.14 -26.96
CA SER A 23 -25.45 25.98 -25.69
C SER A 23 -24.59 25.34 -24.58
N LEU A 24 -23.27 25.30 -24.75
CA LEU A 24 -22.33 24.80 -23.74
C LEU A 24 -22.09 25.88 -22.67
N ASP A 25 -22.45 25.59 -21.42
CA ASP A 25 -22.33 26.51 -20.27
C ASP A 25 -20.90 26.59 -19.68
N TYR A 26 -19.89 26.74 -20.53
CA TYR A 26 -18.49 26.53 -20.15
C TYR A 26 -18.00 27.52 -19.08
N ASN A 27 -17.51 26.98 -17.95
CA ASN A 27 -16.81 27.74 -16.92
C ASN A 27 -15.33 27.34 -16.87
N HIS A 28 -14.46 28.29 -17.24
CA HIS A 28 -13.02 28.08 -17.26
C HIS A 28 -12.40 27.82 -15.88
N GLU A 29 -12.90 28.50 -14.85
CA GLU A 29 -12.38 28.38 -13.48
C GLU A 29 -12.67 26.98 -12.91
N GLU A 30 -13.89 26.50 -13.07
CA GLU A 30 -14.29 25.15 -12.65
C GLU A 30 -13.53 24.07 -13.43
N TRP A 31 -13.34 24.25 -14.74
CA TRP A 31 -12.57 23.32 -15.56
C TRP A 31 -11.11 23.21 -15.09
N ILE A 32 -10.48 24.35 -14.78
CA ILE A 32 -9.11 24.38 -14.24
C ILE A 32 -9.07 23.71 -12.87
N GLU A 33 -10.00 24.02 -11.97
CA GLU A 33 -10.03 23.44 -10.62
C GLU A 33 -10.15 21.92 -10.65
N LEU A 34 -11.04 21.37 -11.47
CA LEU A 34 -11.17 19.93 -11.65
C LEU A 34 -9.89 19.32 -12.21
N ARG A 35 -9.30 19.94 -13.24
CA ARG A 35 -8.05 19.47 -13.83
C ARG A 35 -6.92 19.42 -12.80
N LEU A 36 -6.75 20.48 -12.01
CA LEU A 36 -5.73 20.54 -10.96
C LEU A 36 -5.97 19.46 -9.89
N SER A 37 -7.22 19.29 -9.46
CA SER A 37 -7.59 18.25 -8.49
C SER A 37 -7.26 16.85 -9.01
N LEU A 38 -7.52 16.59 -10.30
CA LEU A 38 -7.16 15.33 -10.96
C LEU A 38 -5.64 15.10 -10.99
N GLU A 39 -4.87 16.12 -11.38
CA GLU A 39 -3.41 16.04 -11.43
C GLU A 39 -2.81 15.76 -10.03
N GLU A 40 -3.30 16.46 -9.00
CA GLU A 40 -2.88 16.21 -7.61
C GLU A 40 -3.24 14.79 -7.14
N PHE A 41 -4.46 14.33 -7.45
CA PHE A 41 -4.90 12.97 -7.14
C PHE A 41 -3.99 11.93 -7.80
N PHE A 42 -3.74 12.04 -9.11
CA PHE A 42 -2.90 11.08 -9.82
C PHE A 42 -1.48 11.03 -9.26
N ASN A 43 -0.88 12.19 -9.00
CA ASN A 43 0.45 12.26 -8.40
C ASN A 43 0.49 11.60 -7.02
N SER A 44 -0.49 11.92 -6.18
CA SER A 44 -0.60 11.36 -4.83
C SER A 44 -0.80 9.85 -4.86
N ALA A 45 -1.63 9.35 -5.78
CA ALA A 45 -1.97 7.93 -5.89
C ALA A 45 -0.82 7.09 -6.44
N VAL A 46 -0.12 7.58 -7.46
CA VAL A 46 1.09 6.93 -7.98
C VAL A 46 2.19 6.88 -6.90
N HIS A 47 2.42 7.99 -6.20
CA HIS A 47 3.41 8.05 -5.13
C HIS A 47 3.06 7.12 -3.96
N LEU A 48 1.80 7.08 -3.55
CA LEU A 48 1.36 6.18 -2.49
C LEU A 48 1.48 4.71 -2.89
N LEU A 49 1.11 4.39 -4.13
CA LEU A 49 1.22 3.04 -4.66
C LEU A 49 2.67 2.56 -4.69
N SER A 50 3.60 3.38 -5.20
CA SER A 50 5.04 3.06 -5.19
C SER A 50 5.54 2.79 -3.76
N ARG A 51 5.14 3.61 -2.79
CA ARG A 51 5.49 3.39 -1.38
C ARG A 51 4.92 2.08 -0.84
N LEU A 52 3.72 1.67 -1.24
CA LEU A 52 3.15 0.39 -0.83
C LEU A 52 3.90 -0.79 -1.48
N GLU A 53 4.28 -0.67 -2.74
CA GLU A 53 5.09 -1.67 -3.47
C GLU A 53 6.48 -1.83 -2.82
N ASP A 54 7.16 -0.74 -2.44
CA ASP A 54 8.44 -0.80 -1.69
C ASP A 54 8.30 -1.57 -0.38
N LEU A 55 7.19 -1.36 0.35
CA LEU A 55 6.91 -2.06 1.60
C LEU A 55 6.65 -3.55 1.38
N GLN A 56 6.05 -3.94 0.26
CA GLN A 56 5.88 -5.34 -0.12
C GLN A 56 7.24 -5.98 -0.37
N GLU A 57 8.14 -5.30 -1.08
CA GLU A 57 9.50 -5.80 -1.32
C GLU A 57 10.26 -5.99 0.00
N MET A 58 10.18 -5.01 0.91
CA MET A 58 10.78 -5.13 2.24
C MET A 58 10.24 -6.34 3.03
N LEU A 59 8.93 -6.60 3.00
CA LEU A 59 8.33 -7.76 3.66
C LEU A 59 8.66 -9.09 2.97
N ALA A 60 8.92 -9.08 1.66
CA ALA A 60 9.29 -10.26 0.90
C ALA A 60 10.70 -10.77 1.22
N ARG A 61 11.57 -9.93 1.80
CA ARG A 61 12.93 -10.32 2.21
C ARG A 61 12.89 -11.48 3.19
N LYS A 62 13.51 -12.59 2.78
CA LYS A 62 13.57 -13.85 3.55
C LYS A 62 14.75 -13.86 4.51
N GLU A 63 14.78 -12.91 5.43
CA GLU A 63 15.77 -12.91 6.50
C GLU A 63 15.26 -13.79 7.64
N PHE A 64 16.09 -14.75 8.06
CA PHE A 64 15.80 -15.62 9.19
C PHE A 64 16.83 -15.37 10.30
N PRO A 65 16.36 -15.18 11.55
CA PRO A 65 17.24 -14.90 12.65
C PRO A 65 18.08 -16.14 13.04
N VAL A 66 19.34 -15.90 13.39
CA VAL A 66 20.29 -16.95 13.80
C VAL A 66 20.16 -17.28 15.29
N ASP A 67 19.65 -16.34 16.09
CA ASP A 67 19.49 -16.45 17.54
C ASP A 67 18.21 -15.75 18.05
N VAL A 68 17.97 -15.83 19.36
CA VAL A 68 16.80 -15.23 20.03
C VAL A 68 16.80 -13.70 19.91
N GLU A 69 17.97 -13.07 19.97
CA GLU A 69 18.13 -11.61 19.93
C GLU A 69 17.84 -11.05 18.53
N GLY A 70 18.37 -11.68 17.48
CA GLY A 70 18.06 -11.36 16.09
C GLY A 70 16.58 -11.57 15.77
N SER A 71 15.96 -12.60 16.36
CA SER A 71 14.51 -12.82 16.23
C SER A 71 13.71 -11.65 16.82
N ARG A 72 14.11 -11.15 18.00
CA ARG A 72 13.49 -10.01 18.66
C ARG A 72 13.62 -8.73 17.84
N ARG A 73 14.81 -8.45 17.30
CA ARG A 73 15.05 -7.29 16.42
C ARG A 73 14.16 -7.30 15.18
N LEU A 74 14.05 -8.44 14.50
CA LEU A 74 13.18 -8.57 13.32
C LEU A 74 11.69 -8.39 13.66
N ILE A 75 11.24 -8.83 14.84
CA ILE A 75 9.87 -8.58 15.32
C ILE A 75 9.63 -7.09 15.60
N ASP A 76 10.61 -6.39 16.15
CA ASP A 76 10.52 -4.95 16.42
C ASP A 76 10.48 -4.14 15.12
N GLU A 77 11.37 -4.44 14.17
CA GLU A 77 11.37 -3.83 12.82
C GLU A 77 10.04 -4.07 12.10
N HIS A 78 9.53 -5.29 12.16
CA HIS A 78 8.21 -5.63 11.66
C HIS A 78 7.16 -4.74 12.35
N THR A 79 7.12 -4.69 13.68
CA THR A 79 6.14 -3.84 14.39
C THR A 79 6.20 -2.36 14.01
N GLN A 80 7.40 -1.81 13.79
CA GLN A 80 7.57 -0.43 13.33
C GLN A 80 7.03 -0.21 11.92
N LEU A 81 7.34 -1.13 11.00
CA LEU A 81 6.88 -1.08 9.63
C LEU A 81 5.33 -1.16 9.55
N LYS A 82 4.67 -1.88 10.48
CA LYS A 82 3.20 -1.94 10.58
C LYS A 82 2.59 -0.56 10.79
N LYS A 83 3.22 0.21 11.68
CA LYS A 83 2.77 1.56 12.03
C LYS A 83 2.88 2.50 10.83
N LYS A 84 3.89 2.32 9.96
CA LYS A 84 4.03 3.10 8.73
C LYS A 84 2.91 2.77 7.73
N VAL A 85 2.58 1.48 7.57
CA VAL A 85 1.48 1.03 6.71
C VAL A 85 0.13 1.57 7.18
N LEU A 86 -0.17 1.48 8.47
CA LEU A 86 -1.45 1.95 9.03
C LEU A 86 -1.65 3.47 8.96
N LYS A 87 -0.57 4.23 8.78
CA LYS A 87 -0.60 5.69 8.61
C LYS A 87 -0.68 6.13 7.14
N ALA A 88 -0.65 5.19 6.20
CA ALA A 88 -0.79 5.49 4.78
C ALA A 88 -2.19 6.07 4.51
N PRO A 89 -2.31 7.22 3.82
CA PRO A 89 -3.59 7.93 3.63
C PRO A 89 -4.44 7.31 2.49
N VAL A 90 -4.57 5.98 2.45
CA VAL A 90 -5.29 5.29 1.36
C VAL A 90 -6.78 5.65 1.37
N GLU A 91 -7.38 5.78 2.55
CA GLU A 91 -8.79 6.13 2.75
C GLU A 91 -9.11 7.57 2.34
N GLU A 92 -8.17 8.50 2.55
CA GLU A 92 -8.33 9.89 2.10
C GLU A 92 -8.33 9.94 0.58
N LEU A 93 -7.38 9.22 -0.02
CA LEU A 93 -7.23 9.20 -1.46
C LEU A 93 -8.38 8.47 -2.15
N ASP A 94 -8.96 7.45 -1.52
CA ASP A 94 -10.20 6.83 -1.98
C ASP A 94 -11.36 7.83 -1.98
N ARG A 95 -11.58 8.55 -0.87
CA ARG A 95 -12.63 9.59 -0.82
C ARG A 95 -12.47 10.63 -1.92
N GLU A 96 -11.25 11.11 -2.13
CA GLU A 96 -10.95 12.09 -3.16
C GLU A 96 -11.18 11.52 -4.57
N GLY A 97 -10.74 10.29 -4.83
CA GLY A 97 -11.02 9.61 -6.10
C GLY A 97 -12.51 9.40 -6.36
N GLN A 98 -13.30 9.03 -5.35
CA GLN A 98 -14.75 8.91 -5.47
C GLN A 98 -15.42 10.26 -5.73
N ARG A 99 -14.97 11.33 -5.06
CA ARG A 99 -15.45 12.70 -5.30
C ARG A 99 -15.20 13.13 -6.74
N LEU A 100 -13.98 12.92 -7.25
CA LEU A 100 -13.62 13.24 -8.63
C LEU A 100 -14.43 12.43 -9.64
N LEU A 101 -14.63 11.13 -9.39
CA LEU A 101 -15.50 10.29 -10.23
C LEU A 101 -16.93 10.79 -10.26
N GLN A 102 -17.46 11.23 -9.12
CA GLN A 102 -18.80 11.81 -9.04
C GLN A 102 -18.87 13.13 -9.83
N CYS A 103 -17.89 14.01 -9.67
CA CYS A 103 -17.82 15.27 -10.43
C CYS A 103 -17.81 15.02 -11.95
N ILE A 104 -17.04 14.03 -12.43
CA ILE A 104 -16.97 13.71 -13.86
C ILE A 104 -18.29 13.09 -14.36
N ARG A 105 -18.86 12.13 -13.62
CA ARG A 105 -20.06 11.37 -14.04
C ARG A 105 -21.37 12.13 -13.88
N CYS A 106 -21.48 13.04 -12.91
CA CYS A 106 -22.69 13.85 -12.71
C CYS A 106 -22.91 14.92 -13.80
N SER A 107 -22.02 15.00 -14.80
CA SER A 107 -22.23 15.79 -16.03
C SER A 107 -23.50 15.36 -16.81
N ASP A 108 -24.06 14.18 -16.57
CA ASP A 108 -25.04 13.56 -17.47
C ASP A 108 -26.51 13.76 -17.03
N GLY A 109 -26.78 14.80 -16.21
CA GLY A 109 -28.10 15.38 -16.07
C GLY A 109 -29.03 14.74 -15.05
N PHE A 110 -28.85 15.04 -13.75
CA PHE A 110 -29.97 15.07 -12.80
C PHE A 110 -29.71 15.80 -11.45
N SER A 111 -28.66 16.62 -11.30
CA SER A 111 -28.47 17.38 -10.06
C SER A 111 -27.88 18.77 -10.33
N GLY A 112 -28.57 19.79 -9.81
CA GLY A 112 -28.32 21.18 -10.11
C GLY A 112 -26.90 21.65 -9.78
N ARG A 113 -26.42 22.56 -10.64
CA ARG A 113 -25.40 23.60 -10.39
C ARG A 113 -23.91 23.24 -10.32
N ASN A 114 -23.47 22.02 -10.64
CA ASN A 114 -22.02 21.71 -10.66
C ASN A 114 -21.56 20.88 -11.88
N CYS A 115 -22.25 20.97 -13.01
CA CYS A 115 -21.87 20.23 -14.22
C CYS A 115 -20.81 21.02 -15.00
N ILE A 116 -19.57 20.53 -15.02
CA ILE A 116 -18.48 21.15 -15.79
C ILE A 116 -18.63 20.76 -17.27
N PRO A 117 -18.84 21.72 -18.18
CA PRO A 117 -18.90 21.41 -19.60
C PRO A 117 -17.48 21.20 -20.13
N GLY A 118 -17.28 20.11 -20.87
CA GLY A 118 -15.95 19.52 -21.13
C GLY A 118 -15.77 18.12 -20.53
N SER A 119 -16.85 17.53 -19.99
CA SER A 119 -16.84 16.18 -19.42
C SER A 119 -16.27 15.13 -20.36
N ALA A 120 -16.47 15.22 -21.69
CA ALA A 120 -15.94 14.27 -22.67
C ALA A 120 -14.41 14.03 -22.52
N ASP A 121 -13.64 15.08 -22.26
CA ASP A 121 -12.18 14.96 -22.07
C ASP A 121 -11.85 14.18 -20.79
N PHE A 122 -12.59 14.45 -19.72
CA PHE A 122 -12.39 13.81 -18.41
C PHE A 122 -13.06 12.44 -18.28
N GLN A 123 -14.09 12.12 -19.08
CA GLN A 123 -14.72 10.80 -19.11
C GLN A 123 -13.69 9.71 -19.45
N SER A 124 -12.71 10.04 -20.30
CA SER A 124 -11.60 9.14 -20.63
C SER A 124 -10.70 8.80 -19.42
N LEU A 125 -10.74 9.60 -18.36
CA LEU A 125 -9.96 9.42 -17.13
C LEU A 125 -10.69 8.57 -16.08
N VAL A 126 -12.02 8.45 -16.15
CA VAL A 126 -12.83 7.59 -15.27
C VAL A 126 -12.22 6.18 -15.11
N PRO A 127 -11.93 5.42 -16.19
CA PRO A 127 -11.34 4.09 -16.03
C PRO A 127 -9.95 4.14 -15.39
N LYS A 128 -9.17 5.20 -15.62
CA LYS A 128 -7.84 5.36 -15.01
C LYS A 128 -7.93 5.59 -13.50
N ILE A 129 -8.85 6.46 -13.06
CA ILE A 129 -9.09 6.73 -11.63
C ILE A 129 -9.55 5.44 -10.94
N THR A 130 -10.56 4.76 -11.49
CA THR A 130 -11.08 3.50 -10.92
C THR A 130 -9.98 2.43 -10.85
N SER A 131 -9.22 2.21 -11.92
CA SER A 131 -8.13 1.23 -11.93
C SER A 131 -7.04 1.54 -10.90
N LEU A 132 -6.76 2.83 -10.65
CA LEU A 132 -5.75 3.23 -9.69
C LEU A 132 -6.20 3.01 -8.25
N LEU A 133 -7.47 3.32 -7.95
CA LEU A 133 -8.10 3.00 -6.66
C LEU A 133 -8.11 1.48 -6.41
N ASP A 134 -8.53 0.70 -7.40
CA ASP A 134 -8.53 -0.77 -7.31
C ASP A 134 -7.12 -1.31 -7.03
N LYS A 135 -6.11 -0.78 -7.74
CA LYS A 135 -4.72 -1.17 -7.52
C LYS A 135 -4.24 -0.80 -6.11
N LEU A 136 -4.54 0.41 -5.62
CA LEU A 136 -4.20 0.81 -4.24
C LEU A 136 -4.84 -0.10 -3.20
N HIS A 137 -6.12 -0.43 -3.34
CA HIS A 137 -6.82 -1.33 -2.43
C HIS A 137 -6.25 -2.75 -2.47
N SER A 138 -6.02 -3.29 -3.67
CA SER A 138 -5.45 -4.61 -3.86
C SER A 138 -4.04 -4.71 -3.28
N THR A 139 -3.17 -3.74 -3.56
CA THR A 139 -1.80 -3.68 -3.02
C THR A 139 -1.81 -3.59 -1.50
N ARG A 140 -2.69 -2.76 -0.91
CA ARG A 140 -2.85 -2.66 0.54
C ARG A 140 -3.34 -3.98 1.15
N GLN A 141 -4.34 -4.61 0.57
CA GLN A 141 -4.86 -5.89 1.04
C GLN A 141 -3.78 -6.98 0.98
N HIS A 142 -3.04 -7.05 -0.13
CA HIS A 142 -1.94 -7.99 -0.29
C HIS A 142 -0.84 -7.74 0.76
N LEU A 143 -0.51 -6.47 1.02
CA LEU A 143 0.46 -6.09 2.04
C LEU A 143 0.00 -6.57 3.43
N HIS A 144 -1.28 -6.46 3.78
CA HIS A 144 -1.83 -7.02 5.02
C HIS A 144 -1.73 -8.54 5.10
N GLN A 145 -1.90 -9.26 3.99
CA GLN A 145 -1.73 -10.72 3.96
C GLN A 145 -0.26 -11.12 4.15
N MET A 146 0.65 -10.52 3.39
CA MET A 146 2.10 -10.74 3.53
C MET A 146 2.56 -10.44 4.96
N TRP A 147 2.02 -9.36 5.54
CA TRP A 147 2.25 -8.99 6.92
C TRP A 147 1.91 -10.12 7.89
N HIS A 148 0.69 -10.65 7.79
CA HIS A 148 0.20 -11.70 8.68
C HIS A 148 1.06 -12.96 8.58
N VAL A 149 1.41 -13.37 7.36
CA VAL A 149 2.29 -14.52 7.11
C VAL A 149 3.69 -14.28 7.67
N ARG A 150 4.28 -13.10 7.47
CA ARG A 150 5.61 -12.77 7.98
C ARG A 150 5.63 -12.77 9.50
N LYS A 151 4.60 -12.22 10.15
CA LYS A 151 4.45 -12.26 11.61
C LYS A 151 4.47 -13.70 12.13
N LEU A 152 3.62 -14.58 11.57
CA LEU A 152 3.56 -15.98 12.00
C LEU A 152 4.91 -16.67 11.89
N LYS A 153 5.64 -16.43 10.78
CA LYS A 153 6.97 -17.00 10.59
C LYS A 153 7.99 -16.47 11.59
N LEU A 154 7.97 -15.18 11.91
CA LEU A 154 8.86 -14.60 12.92
C LEU A 154 8.55 -15.18 14.32
N ASP A 155 7.27 -15.33 14.67
CA ASP A 155 6.85 -15.93 15.93
C ASP A 155 7.32 -17.39 16.03
N GLN A 156 7.18 -18.19 14.96
CA GLN A 156 7.69 -19.56 14.88
C GLN A 156 9.22 -19.63 15.01
N CYS A 157 9.96 -18.76 14.32
CA CYS A 157 11.43 -18.71 14.42
C CYS A 157 11.85 -18.37 15.85
N PHE A 158 11.20 -17.39 16.47
CA PHE A 158 11.50 -17.00 17.85
C PHE A 158 11.26 -18.16 18.82
N GLN A 159 10.14 -18.87 18.70
CA GLN A 159 9.84 -20.05 19.51
C GLN A 159 10.87 -21.17 19.32
N LEU A 160 11.29 -21.43 18.07
CA LEU A 160 12.32 -22.41 17.78
C LEU A 160 13.65 -22.04 18.45
N ARG A 161 14.07 -20.77 18.39
CA ARG A 161 15.30 -20.31 19.04
C ARG A 161 15.25 -20.40 20.56
N LEU A 162 14.10 -20.14 21.17
CA LEU A 162 13.92 -20.35 22.62
C LEU A 162 14.06 -21.84 22.98
N PHE A 163 13.43 -22.72 22.19
CA PHE A 163 13.53 -24.17 22.40
C PHE A 163 14.97 -24.68 22.26
N GLU A 164 15.69 -24.26 21.22
CA GLU A 164 17.11 -24.61 21.03
C GLU A 164 17.97 -24.16 22.22
N GLN A 165 17.78 -22.92 22.68
CA GLN A 165 18.51 -22.38 23.83
C GLN A 165 18.20 -23.16 25.12
N ASP A 166 16.96 -23.58 25.32
CA ASP A 166 16.57 -24.34 26.52
C ASP A 166 17.06 -25.79 26.45
N ALA A 167 17.06 -26.42 25.28
CA ALA A 167 17.63 -27.75 25.07
C ALA A 167 19.14 -27.78 25.34
N GLU A 168 19.89 -26.76 24.90
CA GLU A 168 21.32 -26.63 25.19
C GLU A 168 21.61 -26.51 26.69
N LYS A 169 20.81 -25.74 27.44
CA LYS A 169 20.94 -25.63 28.90
C LYS A 169 20.73 -26.97 29.60
N VAL A 170 19.71 -27.74 29.19
CA VAL A 170 19.39 -29.06 29.79
C VAL A 170 20.46 -30.10 29.44
N GLY A 171 20.95 -30.11 28.20
CA GLY A 171 22.05 -30.99 27.76
C GLY A 171 23.38 -30.66 28.45
N GLY A 172 23.70 -29.38 28.62
CA GLY A 172 24.89 -28.92 29.34
C GLY A 172 24.85 -29.26 30.83
N LEU A 173 23.67 -29.25 31.45
CA LEU A 173 23.49 -29.72 32.83
C LEU A 173 23.78 -31.22 32.94
N GLN A 174 23.27 -32.06 32.04
CA GLN A 174 23.57 -33.51 32.07
C GLN A 174 25.06 -33.82 31.83
N ALA A 175 25.75 -33.07 30.98
CA ALA A 175 27.19 -33.26 30.75
C ALA A 175 28.04 -32.91 31.99
N ASN A 176 27.65 -31.88 32.75
CA ASN A 176 28.33 -31.50 33.99
C ASN A 176 28.10 -32.48 35.15
N PHE A 177 27.04 -33.29 35.10
CA PHE A 177 26.80 -34.37 36.06
C PHE A 177 27.51 -35.69 35.71
N SER A 178 28.19 -35.80 34.57
CA SER A 178 28.70 -37.08 34.02
C SER A 178 30.24 -37.19 33.94
N GLY A 179 31.02 -36.56 34.83
CA GLY A 179 32.47 -36.81 34.90
C GLY A 179 33.13 -36.55 36.26
N PRO A 180 34.27 -37.20 36.57
CA PRO A 180 34.47 -38.64 36.71
C PRO A 180 34.42 -39.03 38.20
N GLY A 181 33.42 -39.83 38.58
CA GLY A 181 33.49 -40.65 39.80
C GLY A 181 34.11 -42.00 39.42
N GLU A 182 34.97 -42.52 40.30
CA GLU A 182 35.63 -43.84 40.25
C GLU A 182 36.96 -43.91 39.49
N GLY A 183 38.05 -43.79 40.25
CA GLY A 183 39.39 -44.05 39.74
C GLY A 183 40.56 -43.72 40.69
N ALA A 184 40.39 -43.84 42.00
CA ALA A 184 41.51 -43.77 42.95
C ALA A 184 41.49 -44.99 43.89
N TYR A 185 41.78 -46.17 43.32
CA TYR A 185 42.17 -47.33 44.12
C TYR A 185 43.58 -47.07 44.65
N MET A 186 43.66 -46.79 45.95
CA MET A 186 44.91 -46.77 46.71
C MET A 186 45.63 -48.11 46.53
N SER A 187 46.82 -48.05 45.95
CA SER A 187 47.79 -49.15 46.01
C SER A 187 48.67 -48.90 47.23
N PHE A 188 48.39 -49.59 48.34
CA PHE A 188 49.32 -49.69 49.49
C PHE A 188 49.10 -51.02 50.21
N GLN A 189 49.86 -52.05 49.82
CA GLN A 189 50.26 -53.14 50.71
C GLN A 189 51.40 -53.98 50.09
N GLY A 190 52.43 -54.20 50.91
CA GLY A 190 53.60 -55.07 50.68
C GLY A 190 54.90 -54.25 50.59
N GLU A 191 55.84 -54.28 51.53
CA GLU A 191 56.07 -55.05 52.77
C GLU A 191 56.83 -54.15 53.76
#